data_AF-A0A7Y8CKL1-F1
#
_entry.id   AF-A0A7Y8CKL1-F1
#
_cell.length_a   1.000
_cell.length_b   1.000
_cell.length_c   1.000
_cell.angle_alpha   90.00
_cell.angle_beta   90.00
_cell.angle_gamma   90.00
#
_symmetry.space_group_name_H-M   'P 1'
#
loop_
_entity.id
_entity.type
_entity.pdbx_description
1 polymer ?
#
loop_
_entity_poly.entity_id
_entity_poly.type
_entity_poly.pdbx_seq_one_letter_code
_entity_poly.pdbx_strand_id
1 'polypeptide(L)'
;MDIETFNQCLTYAASLGDGKYIDKFIAVATTLAGIIIGFTLNIFRESIKKRKENSDKKICIMEDVKRTQSALGTIITESLRMIDATNAGEDVPGHRLPSKIESMLIEEYFPSVAHSYTADERTSILSLINLLGETNDQLTRFRGRTDQPHRTILLTSLHNLNNAAYYCFALCDSFVESGKKPNYNQLIEIADRLKISSAFVESLRSRRTEANVNKNPETKN
;
A
#
# COMPACT_ATOMS: atom_id res chain seq x y z
N MET A 1 13.76 1.14 -32.41
CA MET A 1 14.49 1.02 -33.70
C MET A 1 14.61 2.43 -34.24
N ASP A 2 15.84 2.89 -34.51
CA ASP A 2 16.09 4.26 -34.97
C ASP A 2 15.55 4.48 -36.39
N ILE A 3 15.01 5.67 -36.63
CA ILE A 3 14.54 6.14 -37.95
C ILE A 3 15.63 6.00 -39.02
N GLU A 4 16.90 6.09 -38.63
CA GLU A 4 18.04 5.96 -39.53
C GLU A 4 18.19 4.54 -40.07
N THR A 5 18.05 3.52 -39.22
CA THR A 5 18.01 2.11 -39.66
C THR A 5 16.84 1.81 -40.59
N PHE A 6 15.71 2.52 -40.42
CA PHE A 6 14.53 2.38 -41.27
C PHE A 6 14.76 2.95 -42.69
N ASN A 7 15.42 4.12 -42.77
CA ASN A 7 15.79 4.72 -44.06
C ASN A 7 16.80 3.85 -44.83
N GLN A 8 17.72 3.16 -44.15
CA GLN A 8 18.69 2.28 -44.80
C GLN A 8 18.02 1.07 -45.47
N CYS A 9 17.02 0.46 -44.82
CA CYS A 9 16.25 -0.65 -45.40
C CYS A 9 15.44 -0.23 -46.64
N LEU A 10 14.81 0.95 -46.61
CA LEU A 10 14.09 1.50 -47.76
C LEU A 10 15.03 1.78 -48.94
N THR A 11 16.21 2.33 -48.65
CA THR A 11 17.22 2.64 -49.67
C THR A 11 17.76 1.37 -50.33
N TYR A 12 17.98 0.31 -49.56
CA TYR A 12 18.41 -1.01 -50.06
C TYR A 12 17.33 -1.70 -50.90
N ALA A 13 16.06 -1.61 -50.49
CA ALA A 13 14.95 -2.13 -51.29
C ALA A 13 14.80 -1.39 -52.64
N ALA A 14 15.10 -0.09 -52.67
CA ALA A 14 15.08 0.71 -53.89
C ALA A 14 16.24 0.39 -54.85
N SER A 15 17.40 -0.07 -54.36
CA SER A 15 18.60 -0.34 -55.17
C SER A 15 18.63 -1.72 -55.85
N LEU A 16 17.71 -2.63 -55.52
CA LEU A 16 17.60 -3.98 -56.11
C LEU A 16 16.88 -4.03 -57.48
N GLY A 17 16.54 -2.88 -58.08
CA GLY A 17 15.51 -2.80 -59.13
C GLY A 17 15.98 -2.65 -60.58
N ASP A 18 16.45 -3.73 -61.21
CA ASP A 18 16.63 -3.82 -62.69
C ASP A 18 15.72 -4.90 -63.36
N GLY A 19 14.56 -5.20 -62.76
CA GLY A 19 13.57 -6.16 -63.27
C GLY A 19 12.24 -5.53 -63.76
N LYS A 20 11.41 -6.34 -64.46
CA LYS A 20 10.08 -5.98 -64.97
C LYS A 20 9.21 -5.39 -63.85
N TYR A 21 8.31 -4.45 -64.17
CA TYR A 21 7.46 -3.72 -63.19
C TYR A 21 6.76 -4.59 -62.14
N ILE A 22 6.41 -5.83 -62.49
CA ILE A 22 5.77 -6.80 -61.59
C ILE A 22 6.73 -7.26 -60.48
N ASP A 23 8.00 -7.54 -60.81
CA ASP A 23 9.01 -7.98 -59.84
C ASP A 23 9.33 -6.84 -58.84
N LYS A 24 9.34 -5.59 -59.32
CA LYS A 24 9.47 -4.41 -58.46
C LYS A 24 8.29 -4.27 -57.49
N PHE A 25 7.06 -4.48 -57.95
CA PHE A 25 5.88 -4.41 -57.09
C PHE A 25 5.87 -5.52 -56.03
N ILE A 26 6.21 -6.76 -56.42
CA ILE A 26 6.33 -7.89 -55.49
C ILE A 26 7.42 -7.63 -54.45
N ALA A 27 8.60 -7.16 -54.86
CA ALA A 27 9.69 -6.84 -53.94
C ALA A 27 9.29 -5.75 -52.92
N VAL A 28 8.65 -4.68 -53.38
CA VAL A 28 8.15 -3.60 -52.50
C VAL A 28 7.05 -4.12 -51.56
N ALA A 29 6.08 -4.87 -52.06
CA ALA A 29 4.99 -5.42 -51.25
C ALA A 29 5.51 -6.41 -50.18
N THR A 30 6.48 -7.26 -50.53
CA THR A 30 7.10 -8.22 -49.61
C THR A 30 7.91 -7.50 -48.53
N THR A 31 8.65 -6.45 -48.90
CA THR A 31 9.38 -5.60 -47.95
C THR A 31 8.41 -4.89 -47.00
N LEU A 32 7.33 -4.31 -47.51
CA LEU A 32 6.32 -3.64 -46.71
C LEU A 32 5.63 -4.61 -45.73
N ALA A 33 5.31 -5.82 -46.18
CA ALA A 33 4.74 -6.86 -45.33
C ALA A 33 5.71 -7.28 -44.21
N GLY A 34 7.00 -7.46 -44.53
CA GLY A 34 8.04 -7.75 -43.54
C GLY A 34 8.18 -6.65 -42.49
N ILE A 35 8.09 -5.39 -42.92
CA ILE A 35 8.10 -4.23 -42.01
C ILE A 35 6.87 -4.25 -41.08
N ILE A 36 5.66 -4.42 -41.63
CA ILE A 36 4.43 -4.45 -40.84
C ILE A 36 4.46 -5.58 -39.81
N ILE A 37 4.91 -6.77 -40.22
CA ILE A 37 5.05 -7.93 -39.32
C ILE A 37 6.08 -7.62 -38.23
N GLY A 38 7.25 -7.09 -38.60
CA GLY A 38 8.30 -6.72 -37.67
C GLY A 38 7.86 -5.70 -36.62
N PHE A 39 7.17 -4.63 -37.05
CA PHE A 39 6.60 -3.63 -36.15
C PHE A 39 5.53 -4.23 -35.23
N THR A 40 4.64 -5.07 -35.77
CA THR A 40 3.58 -5.71 -34.97
C THR A 40 4.16 -6.63 -33.91
N LEU A 41 5.18 -7.43 -34.26
CA LEU A 41 5.89 -8.29 -33.32
C LEU A 41 6.62 -7.48 -32.25
N ASN A 42 7.23 -6.35 -32.62
CA ASN A 42 7.91 -5.49 -31.64
C ASN A 42 6.92 -4.84 -30.66
N ILE A 43 5.79 -4.31 -31.16
CA ILE A 43 4.72 -3.76 -30.31
C ILE A 43 4.18 -4.84 -29.36
N PHE A 44 3.98 -6.06 -29.85
CA PHE A 44 3.52 -7.17 -29.03
C PHE A 44 4.55 -7.54 -27.95
N ARG A 45 5.83 -7.63 -28.30
CA ARG A 45 6.92 -7.89 -27.36
C ARG A 45 7.03 -6.80 -26.29
N GLU A 46 6.95 -5.54 -26.68
CA GLU A 46 6.96 -4.40 -25.75
C GLU A 46 5.74 -4.42 -24.82
N SER A 47 4.56 -4.75 -25.34
CA SER A 47 3.34 -4.90 -24.54
C SER A 47 3.47 -6.01 -23.49
N ILE A 48 4.02 -7.17 -23.85
CA ILE A 48 4.30 -8.25 -22.89
C ILE A 48 5.30 -7.79 -21.82
N LYS A 49 6.39 -7.15 -22.24
CA LYS A 49 7.41 -6.64 -21.32
C LYS A 49 6.80 -5.66 -20.32
N LYS A 50 6.03 -4.68 -20.80
CA LYS A 50 5.35 -3.68 -19.97
C LYS A 50 4.32 -4.31 -19.03
N ARG A 51 3.58 -5.33 -19.46
CA ARG A 51 2.67 -6.08 -18.59
C ARG A 51 3.41 -6.78 -17.45
N LYS A 52 4.55 -7.41 -17.75
CA LYS A 52 5.39 -8.05 -16.73
C LYS A 52 5.95 -7.02 -15.75
N GLU A 53 6.55 -5.93 -16.26
CA GLU A 53 7.07 -4.84 -15.42
C GLU A 53 6.00 -4.24 -14.50
N ASN A 54 4.78 -4.03 -15.02
CA ASN A 54 3.66 -3.56 -14.21
C ASN A 54 3.27 -4.58 -13.13
N SER A 55 3.23 -5.87 -13.47
CA SER A 55 2.93 -6.93 -12.50
C SER A 55 3.97 -6.97 -11.38
N ASP A 56 5.26 -6.92 -11.73
CA ASP A 56 6.36 -6.94 -10.76
C ASP A 56 6.28 -5.73 -9.81
N LYS A 57 5.99 -4.54 -10.34
CA LYS A 57 5.75 -3.34 -9.52
C LYS A 57 4.57 -3.49 -8.56
N LYS A 58 3.46 -4.10 -9.01
CA LYS A 58 2.30 -4.35 -8.14
C LYS A 58 2.65 -5.31 -7.01
N ILE A 59 3.46 -6.33 -7.27
CA ILE A 59 3.95 -7.26 -6.25
C ILE A 59 4.80 -6.51 -5.22
N CYS A 60 5.76 -5.69 -5.66
CA CYS A 60 6.58 -4.87 -4.76
C CYS A 60 5.74 -3.94 -3.87
N ILE A 61 4.71 -3.28 -4.44
CA ILE A 61 3.77 -2.45 -3.67
C ILE A 61 3.03 -3.30 -2.62
N MET A 62 2.54 -4.48 -2.99
CA MET A 62 1.82 -5.37 -2.06
C MET A 62 2.73 -5.85 -0.91
N GLU A 63 3.98 -6.19 -1.21
CA GLU A 63 4.98 -6.55 -0.20
C GLU A 63 5.26 -5.38 0.75
N ASP A 64 5.38 -4.16 0.22
CA ASP A 64 5.61 -2.96 1.01
C ASP A 64 4.41 -2.60 1.90
N VAL A 65 3.18 -2.78 1.40
CA VAL A 65 1.95 -2.65 2.20
C VAL A 65 1.95 -3.64 3.37
N LYS A 66 2.31 -4.91 3.13
CA LYS A 66 2.39 -5.93 4.20
C LYS A 66 3.48 -5.62 5.22
N ARG A 67 4.64 -5.14 4.76
CA ARG A 67 5.74 -4.69 5.63
C ARG A 67 5.29 -3.51 6.51
N THR A 68 4.65 -2.53 5.90
CA THR A 68 4.04 -1.38 6.58
C THR A 68 3.01 -1.83 7.60
N GLN A 69 2.12 -2.74 7.23
CA GLN A 69 1.12 -3.32 8.12
C GLN A 69 1.76 -4.00 9.33
N SER A 70 2.84 -4.75 9.16
CA SER A 70 3.58 -5.37 10.26
C SER A 70 4.19 -4.33 11.21
N ALA A 71 4.75 -3.24 10.68
CA ALA A 71 5.28 -2.14 11.49
C ALA A 71 4.17 -1.45 12.29
N LEU A 72 3.02 -1.20 11.66
CA LEU A 72 1.83 -0.65 12.31
C LEU A 72 1.29 -1.57 13.41
N GLY A 73 1.25 -2.89 13.18
CA GLY A 73 0.87 -3.88 14.20
C GLY A 73 1.81 -3.85 15.41
N THR A 74 3.11 -3.63 15.19
CA THR A 74 4.09 -3.44 16.28
C THR A 74 3.78 -2.18 17.08
N ILE A 75 3.45 -1.07 16.40
CA ILE A 75 3.07 0.19 17.06
C ILE A 75 1.82 0.03 17.90
N ILE A 76 0.77 -0.61 17.36
CA ILE A 76 -0.49 -0.86 18.06
C ILE A 76 -0.23 -1.70 19.32
N THR A 77 0.53 -2.80 19.18
CA THR A 77 0.84 -3.71 20.28
C THR A 77 1.63 -3.02 21.38
N GLU A 78 2.72 -2.34 21.02
CA GLU A 78 3.58 -1.68 21.98
C GLU A 78 2.88 -0.49 22.65
N SER A 79 2.09 0.29 21.91
CA SER A 79 1.34 1.40 22.50
C SER A 79 0.27 0.94 23.48
N LEU A 80 -0.46 -0.15 23.19
CA LEU A 80 -1.42 -0.74 24.13
C LEU A 80 -0.73 -1.24 25.40
N ARG A 81 0.40 -1.94 25.25
CA ARG A 81 1.20 -2.42 26.38
C ARG A 81 1.63 -1.27 27.30
N MET A 82 2.07 -0.16 26.71
CA MET A 82 2.46 1.04 27.48
C MET A 82 1.26 1.75 28.12
N ILE A 83 0.11 1.80 27.44
CA ILE A 83 -1.15 2.33 28.00
C ILE A 83 -1.56 1.52 29.23
N ASP A 84 -1.53 0.19 29.15
CA ASP A 84 -1.90 -0.69 30.25
C ASP A 84 -0.98 -0.52 31.45
N ALA A 85 0.34 -0.52 31.26
CA ALA A 85 1.31 -0.26 32.32
C ALA A 85 1.08 1.12 32.97
N THR A 86 0.90 2.15 32.16
CA THR A 86 0.64 3.52 32.64
C THR A 86 -0.68 3.61 33.41
N ASN A 87 -1.70 2.84 33.01
CA ASN A 87 -3.00 2.79 33.70
C ASN A 87 -2.92 2.06 35.03
N ALA A 88 -2.13 0.98 35.10
CA ALA A 88 -1.83 0.23 36.32
C ALA A 88 -0.94 1.02 37.30
N GLY A 89 -0.37 2.15 36.88
CA GLY A 89 0.57 2.94 37.69
C GLY A 89 1.97 2.32 37.75
N GLU A 90 2.29 1.43 36.81
CA GLU A 90 3.60 0.81 36.65
C GLU A 90 4.51 1.73 35.81
N ASP A 91 5.82 1.59 36.02
CA ASP A 91 6.81 2.25 35.15
C ASP A 91 6.69 1.72 33.74
N VAL A 92 6.74 2.63 32.76
CA VAL A 92 6.61 2.24 31.36
C VAL A 92 7.86 1.47 30.94
N PRO A 93 7.72 0.18 30.58
CA PRO A 93 8.86 -0.62 30.15
C PRO A 93 9.45 -0.08 28.86
N GLY A 94 10.74 -0.33 28.63
CA GLY A 94 11.38 -0.04 27.35
C GLY A 94 10.55 -0.56 26.17
N HIS A 95 10.46 0.21 25.10
CA HIS A 95 9.54 -0.04 23.98
C HIS A 95 10.27 -0.46 22.70
N ARG A 96 9.56 -1.18 21.83
CA ARG A 96 10.06 -1.60 20.51
C ARG A 96 9.47 -0.80 19.34
N LEU A 97 8.95 0.40 19.63
CA LEU A 97 8.41 1.27 18.58
C LEU A 97 9.47 1.60 17.51
N PRO A 98 9.15 1.48 16.21
CA PRO A 98 10.05 1.89 15.14
C PRO A 98 10.34 3.40 15.21
N SER A 99 11.46 3.82 14.62
CA SER A 99 11.80 5.26 14.49
C SER A 99 10.96 5.95 13.46
N LYS A 100 10.68 5.25 12.36
CA LYS A 100 9.90 5.69 11.24
C LYS A 100 9.34 4.46 10.53
N ILE A 101 8.17 4.61 9.92
CA ILE A 101 7.60 3.66 8.98
C ILE A 101 7.93 4.18 7.58
N GLU A 102 8.65 3.38 6.80
CA GLU A 102 9.05 3.71 5.44
C GLU A 102 8.24 2.89 4.44
N SER A 103 7.74 3.56 3.40
CA SER A 103 6.93 2.95 2.34
C SER A 103 7.45 3.33 0.96
N MET A 104 8.77 3.18 0.78
CA MET A 104 9.50 3.63 -0.42
C MET A 104 8.96 3.05 -1.73
N LEU A 105 8.55 1.77 -1.74
CA LEU A 105 8.12 1.10 -2.97
C LEU A 105 6.72 1.56 -3.39
N ILE A 106 5.86 1.89 -2.42
CA ILE A 106 4.59 2.55 -2.72
C ILE A 106 4.85 3.91 -3.38
N GLU A 107 5.67 4.76 -2.76
CA GLU A 107 5.96 6.11 -3.27
C GLU A 107 6.62 6.08 -4.67
N GLU A 108 7.54 5.14 -4.89
CA GLU A 108 8.29 5.02 -6.14
C GLU A 108 7.45 4.40 -7.27
N TYR A 109 6.75 3.30 -7.00
CA TYR A 109 6.12 2.52 -8.07
C TYR A 109 4.66 2.87 -8.31
N PHE A 110 3.91 3.26 -7.28
CA PHE A 110 2.48 3.50 -7.39
C PHE A 110 2.10 4.49 -8.49
N PRO A 111 2.75 5.66 -8.67
CA PRO A 111 2.39 6.60 -9.73
C PRO A 111 2.42 5.97 -11.13
N SER A 112 3.37 5.06 -11.37
CA SER A 112 3.54 4.42 -12.69
C SER A 112 2.52 3.31 -12.98
N VAL A 113 1.94 2.69 -11.95
CA VAL A 113 0.98 1.58 -12.08
C VAL A 113 -0.42 1.90 -11.53
N ALA A 114 -0.67 3.13 -11.07
CA ALA A 114 -1.95 3.54 -10.47
C ALA A 114 -3.15 3.19 -11.37
N HIS A 115 -3.03 3.39 -12.68
CA HIS A 115 -4.07 3.08 -13.67
C HIS A 115 -4.48 1.60 -13.71
N SER A 116 -3.67 0.69 -13.16
CA SER A 116 -3.93 -0.76 -13.13
C SER A 116 -4.61 -1.25 -11.84
N TYR A 117 -4.94 -0.32 -10.93
CA TYR A 117 -5.69 -0.57 -9.70
C TYR A 117 -7.12 -0.06 -9.84
N THR A 118 -8.03 -0.64 -9.07
CA THR A 118 -9.41 -0.16 -8.93
C THR A 118 -9.45 1.22 -8.24
N ALA A 119 -10.60 1.91 -8.32
CA ALA A 119 -10.76 3.20 -7.65
C ALA A 119 -10.60 3.10 -6.12
N ASP A 120 -11.12 2.03 -5.51
CA ASP A 120 -11.05 1.81 -4.07
C ASP A 120 -9.63 1.48 -3.60
N GLU A 121 -8.90 0.65 -4.35
CA GLU A 121 -7.49 0.35 -4.07
C GLU A 121 -6.62 1.61 -4.16
N ARG A 122 -6.82 2.43 -5.20
CA ARG A 122 -6.11 3.71 -5.34
C ARG A 122 -6.40 4.65 -4.18
N THR A 123 -7.67 4.75 -3.77
CA THR A 123 -8.08 5.59 -2.64
C THR A 123 -7.42 5.10 -1.36
N SER A 124 -7.42 3.79 -1.12
CA SER A 124 -6.80 3.19 0.06
C SER A 124 -5.30 3.48 0.14
N ILE A 125 -4.56 3.33 -0.97
CA ILE A 125 -3.13 3.66 -1.02
C ILE A 125 -2.88 5.15 -0.77
N LEU A 126 -3.63 6.04 -1.43
CA LEU A 126 -3.44 7.49 -1.26
C LEU A 126 -3.72 7.93 0.18
N SER A 127 -4.78 7.40 0.79
CA SER A 127 -5.07 7.62 2.21
C SER A 127 -3.97 7.07 3.11
N LEU A 128 -3.43 5.89 2.78
CA LEU A 128 -2.34 5.27 3.54
C LEU A 128 -1.09 6.15 3.52
N ILE A 129 -0.66 6.64 2.35
CA ILE A 129 0.53 7.52 2.22
C ILE A 129 0.37 8.76 3.12
N ASN A 130 -0.77 9.42 3.07
CA ASN A 130 -1.02 10.62 3.87
C ASN A 130 -1.00 10.33 5.39
N LEU A 131 -1.70 9.27 5.82
CA LEU A 131 -1.79 8.92 7.24
C LEU A 131 -0.49 8.31 7.80
N LEU A 132 0.35 7.69 6.96
CA LEU A 132 1.68 7.27 7.37
C LEU A 132 2.57 8.47 7.71
N GLY A 133 2.45 9.58 6.99
CA GLY A 133 3.09 10.85 7.34
C GLY A 133 2.69 11.30 8.74
N GLU A 134 1.38 11.35 9.02
CA GLU A 134 0.87 11.71 10.34
C GLU A 134 1.31 10.73 11.43
N THR A 135 1.32 9.42 11.15
CA THR A 135 1.78 8.39 12.10
C THR A 135 3.26 8.58 12.45
N ASN A 136 4.09 8.91 11.47
CA ASN A 136 5.51 9.22 11.66
C ASN A 136 5.71 10.51 12.48
N ASP A 137 4.88 11.52 12.29
CA ASP A 137 4.90 12.73 13.11
C ASP A 137 4.55 12.42 14.57
N GLN A 138 3.54 11.56 14.81
CA GLN A 138 3.18 11.13 16.17
C GLN A 138 4.29 10.30 16.82
N LEU A 139 4.96 9.40 16.08
CA LEU A 139 6.14 8.66 16.56
C LEU A 139 7.26 9.61 16.99
N THR A 140 7.56 10.60 16.16
CA THR A 140 8.60 11.60 16.44
C THR A 140 8.25 12.41 17.69
N ARG A 141 7.00 12.89 17.80
CA ARG A 141 6.50 13.62 18.97
C ARG A 141 6.53 12.78 20.24
N PHE A 142 6.19 11.50 20.17
CA PHE A 142 6.24 10.58 21.29
C PHE A 142 7.68 10.43 21.81
N ARG A 143 8.62 10.14 20.90
CA ARG A 143 10.04 9.99 21.24
C ARG A 143 10.63 11.25 21.87
N GLY A 144 10.33 12.42 21.31
CA GLY A 144 10.79 13.70 21.86
C GLY A 144 10.20 14.08 23.23
N ARG A 145 9.24 13.31 23.76
CA ARG A 145 8.59 13.54 25.06
C ARG A 145 8.98 12.53 26.14
N THR A 146 9.83 11.55 25.81
CA THR A 146 10.13 10.41 26.71
C THR A 146 10.95 10.77 27.95
N ASP A 147 11.51 11.98 28.05
CA ASP A 147 12.43 12.29 29.14
C ASP A 147 11.75 12.49 30.51
N GLN A 148 10.57 13.12 30.61
CA GLN A 148 9.71 13.14 31.84
C GLN A 148 8.25 13.60 31.54
N PRO A 149 7.44 12.85 30.78
CA PRO A 149 6.08 13.28 30.48
C PRO A 149 5.16 13.04 31.68
N HIS A 150 4.40 14.07 32.09
CA HIS A 150 3.27 13.91 33.00
C HIS A 150 2.37 12.76 32.48
N ARG A 151 1.88 11.88 33.36
CA ARG A 151 1.11 10.65 33.00
C ARG A 151 0.04 10.90 31.93
N THR A 152 -0.72 11.98 32.07
CA THR A 152 -1.75 12.41 31.11
C THR A 152 -1.21 12.68 29.71
N ILE A 153 -0.05 13.34 29.61
CA ILE A 153 0.59 13.66 28.32
C ILE A 153 1.05 12.37 27.64
N LEU A 154 1.65 11.45 28.41
CA LEU A 154 2.09 10.16 27.91
C LEU A 154 0.91 9.34 27.37
N LEU A 155 -0.16 9.19 28.15
CA LEU A 155 -1.37 8.48 27.72
C LEU A 155 -1.99 9.12 26.47
N THR A 156 -2.07 10.46 26.42
CA THR A 156 -2.61 11.17 25.25
C THR A 156 -1.77 10.89 24.00
N SER A 157 -0.44 10.96 24.13
CA SER A 157 0.47 10.64 23.02
C SER A 157 0.36 9.19 22.57
N LEU A 158 0.25 8.24 23.50
CA LEU A 158 0.07 6.82 23.18
C LEU A 158 -1.28 6.55 22.49
N HIS A 159 -2.37 7.17 22.95
CA HIS A 159 -3.67 7.05 22.31
C HIS A 159 -3.68 7.62 20.89
N ASN A 160 -3.07 8.79 20.68
CA ASN A 160 -2.96 9.39 19.35
C ASN A 160 -2.14 8.50 18.39
N LEU A 161 -1.00 7.99 18.88
CA LEU A 161 -0.16 7.08 18.10
C LEU A 161 -0.90 5.78 17.76
N ASN A 162 -1.61 5.20 18.73
CA ASN A 162 -2.39 3.98 18.53
C ASN A 162 -3.51 4.20 17.51
N ASN A 163 -4.27 5.29 17.63
CA ASN A 163 -5.33 5.64 16.69
C ASN A 163 -4.79 5.82 15.27
N ALA A 164 -3.71 6.59 15.09
CA ALA A 164 -3.11 6.80 13.78
C ALA A 164 -2.63 5.47 13.16
N ALA A 165 -1.98 4.62 13.95
CA ALA A 165 -1.51 3.31 13.51
C ALA A 165 -2.68 2.38 13.15
N TYR A 166 -3.76 2.41 13.93
CA TYR A 166 -4.99 1.66 13.70
C TYR A 166 -5.61 1.99 12.33
N TYR A 167 -5.76 3.28 12.01
CA TYR A 167 -6.34 3.71 10.73
C TYR A 167 -5.48 3.25 9.55
N CYS A 168 -4.16 3.41 9.65
CA CYS A 168 -3.25 2.92 8.62
C CYS A 168 -3.34 1.39 8.47
N PHE A 169 -3.42 0.64 9.57
CA PHE A 169 -3.51 -0.82 9.53
C PHE A 169 -4.79 -1.28 8.82
N ALA A 170 -5.92 -0.64 9.10
CA ALA A 170 -7.19 -0.92 8.44
C ALA A 170 -7.15 -0.61 6.93
N LEU A 171 -6.41 0.43 6.52
CA LEU A 171 -6.20 0.74 5.10
C LEU A 171 -5.31 -0.31 4.41
N CYS A 172 -4.27 -0.80 5.08
CA CYS A 172 -3.49 -1.93 4.60
C CYS A 172 -4.37 -3.17 4.39
N ASP A 173 -5.23 -3.49 5.35
CA ASP A 173 -6.18 -4.60 5.24
C ASP A 173 -7.15 -4.44 4.07
N SER A 174 -7.75 -3.27 3.92
CA SER A 174 -8.65 -2.96 2.80
C SER A 174 -7.97 -3.19 1.45
N PHE A 175 -6.69 -2.84 1.35
CA PHE A 175 -5.90 -3.03 0.15
C PHE A 175 -5.52 -4.51 -0.10
N VAL A 176 -5.13 -5.23 0.95
CA VAL A 176 -4.71 -6.65 0.86
C VAL A 176 -5.89 -7.58 0.61
N GLU A 177 -7.04 -7.31 1.24
CA GLU A 177 -8.25 -8.14 1.18
C GLU A 177 -9.24 -7.69 0.10
N SER A 178 -8.77 -6.96 -0.93
CA SER A 178 -9.50 -6.41 -2.09
C SER A 178 -11.03 -6.53 -2.03
N GLY A 179 -11.70 -5.43 -1.66
CA GLY A 179 -13.18 -5.32 -1.69
C GLY A 179 -13.84 -5.26 -0.31
N LYS A 180 -13.08 -5.40 0.78
CA LYS A 180 -13.57 -5.06 2.12
C LYS A 180 -13.31 -3.59 2.42
N LYS A 181 -14.39 -2.83 2.65
CA LYS A 181 -14.25 -1.47 3.16
C LYS A 181 -13.59 -1.52 4.53
N PRO A 182 -12.63 -0.62 4.81
CA PRO A 182 -11.99 -0.55 6.11
C PRO A 182 -13.05 -0.32 7.19
N ASN A 183 -13.14 -1.24 8.14
CA ASN A 183 -14.03 -1.08 9.28
C ASN A 183 -13.29 -0.30 10.36
N TYR A 184 -13.54 1.00 10.41
CA TYR A 184 -12.82 1.93 11.28
C TYR A 184 -13.23 1.87 12.76
N ASN A 185 -14.19 1.01 13.14
CA ASN A 185 -14.80 0.99 14.48
C ASN A 185 -14.33 -0.15 15.40
N GLN A 186 -13.14 -0.71 15.16
CA GLN A 186 -12.81 -2.05 15.64
C GLN A 186 -11.38 -2.15 16.19
N LEU A 187 -10.94 -1.22 17.05
CA LEU A 187 -9.71 -1.43 17.83
C LEU A 187 -9.72 -2.82 18.50
N ILE A 188 -10.90 -3.26 18.92
CA ILE A 188 -11.15 -4.61 19.45
C ILE A 188 -10.86 -5.70 18.40
N GLU A 189 -11.40 -5.62 17.16
CA GLU A 189 -11.13 -6.67 16.16
C GLU A 189 -9.68 -6.68 15.70
N ILE A 190 -9.04 -5.51 15.55
CA ILE A 190 -7.62 -5.47 15.20
C ILE A 190 -6.78 -6.04 16.34
N ALA A 191 -7.10 -5.72 17.60
CA ALA A 191 -6.45 -6.33 18.75
C ALA A 191 -6.65 -7.86 18.78
N ASP A 192 -7.86 -8.35 18.48
CA ASP A 192 -8.17 -9.79 18.41
C ASP A 192 -7.40 -10.49 17.27
N ARG A 193 -7.33 -9.86 16.09
CA ARG A 193 -6.56 -10.36 14.94
C ARG A 193 -5.06 -10.42 15.25
N LEU A 194 -4.55 -9.41 15.93
CA LEU A 194 -3.15 -9.33 16.36
C LEU A 194 -2.89 -10.19 17.62
N LYS A 195 -3.92 -10.82 18.20
CA LYS A 195 -3.87 -11.63 19.43
C LYS A 195 -3.28 -10.86 20.61
N ILE A 196 -3.63 -9.57 20.73
CA ILE A 196 -3.16 -8.68 21.78
C ILE A 196 -4.03 -8.87 23.02
N SER A 197 -3.41 -9.25 24.13
CA SER A 197 -4.04 -9.19 25.46
C SER A 197 -3.81 -7.80 26.04
N SER A 198 -4.88 -7.01 26.21
CA SER A 198 -4.80 -5.65 26.77
C SER A 198 -5.99 -5.33 27.67
N ALA A 199 -5.72 -4.87 28.89
CA ALA A 199 -6.76 -4.49 29.85
C ALA A 199 -7.59 -3.31 29.35
N PHE A 200 -6.96 -2.36 28.66
CA PHE A 200 -7.64 -1.28 27.98
C PHE A 200 -8.61 -1.80 26.92
N VAL A 201 -8.20 -2.75 26.07
CA VAL A 201 -9.08 -3.34 25.04
C VAL A 201 -10.27 -4.07 25.67
N GLU A 202 -10.07 -4.83 26.75
CA GLU A 202 -11.15 -5.49 27.48
C GLU A 202 -12.15 -4.49 28.08
N SER A 203 -11.65 -3.35 28.58
CA SER A 203 -12.51 -2.28 29.10
C SER A 203 -13.40 -1.68 28.01
N LEU A 204 -12.86 -1.51 26.79
CA LEU A 204 -13.63 -1.05 25.63
C LEU A 204 -14.66 -2.08 25.19
N ARG A 205 -14.30 -3.37 25.21
CA ARG A 205 -15.21 -4.48 24.90
C ARG A 205 -16.39 -4.50 25.87
N SER A 206 -16.13 -4.37 27.17
CA SER A 206 -17.17 -4.34 28.21
C SER A 206 -18.15 -3.18 28.00
N ARG A 207 -17.65 -1.97 27.76
CA ARG A 207 -18.48 -0.78 27.48
C ARG A 207 -19.34 -0.93 26.22
N ARG A 208 -18.80 -1.56 25.17
CA ARG A 208 -19.56 -1.83 23.93
C ARG A 208 -20.73 -2.77 24.19
N THR A 209 -20.52 -3.81 25.00
CA THR A 209 -21.58 -4.76 25.39
C THR A 209 -22.66 -4.07 26.21
N GLU A 210 -22.30 -3.27 27.21
CA GLU A 210 -23.25 -2.49 28.02
C GLU A 210 -24.09 -1.51 27.19
N ALA A 211 -23.45 -0.80 26.25
CA ALA A 211 -24.14 0.12 25.35
C ALA A 211 -25.13 -0.58 24.42
N ASN A 212 -24.86 -1.82 24.02
CA ASN A 212 -25.78 -2.62 23.20
C ASN A 212 -26.96 -3.16 24.01
N VAL A 213 -26.73 -3.58 25.27
CA VAL A 213 -27.79 -4.02 26.19
C VAL A 213 -28.76 -2.87 26.51
N ASN A 214 -28.24 -1.67 26.77
CA ASN A 214 -29.07 -0.50 27.06
C ASN A 214 -29.88 0.03 25.86
N LYS A 215 -29.50 -0.36 24.63
CA LYS A 215 -30.26 -0.05 23.40
C LYS A 215 -31.38 -1.07 23.10
N ASN A 216 -31.46 -2.17 23.85
CA ASN A 216 -32.44 -3.23 23.63
C ASN A 216 -33.17 -3.60 24.94
N PRO A 217 -34.04 -2.70 25.47
CA PRO A 217 -34.68 -2.89 26.78
C PRO A 217 -35.71 -4.03 26.86
N GLU A 218 -36.04 -4.70 25.74
CA GLU A 218 -37.06 -5.77 25.68
C GLU A 218 -36.63 -7.14 26.24
N THR A 219 -35.48 -7.24 26.91
CA THR A 219 -35.00 -8.51 27.51
C THR A 219 -34.78 -8.46 29.02
N LYS A 220 -35.43 -7.51 29.71
CA LYS A 220 -35.57 -7.56 31.18
C LYS A 220 -37.03 -7.84 31.53
N ASN A 221 -37.39 -9.13 31.55
CA ASN A 221 -38.53 -9.63 32.31
C ASN A 221 -38.14 -9.75 33.79
#